data_AF-A0A7C4VIL6-F1
#
_entry.id   AF-A0A7C4VIL6-F1
#
_cell.length_a   1.000
_cell.length_b   1.000
_cell.length_c   1.000
_cell.angle_alpha   90.00
_cell.angle_beta   90.00
_cell.angle_gamma   90.00
#
_symmetry.space_group_name_H-M   'P 1'
#
loop_
_entity.id
_entity.type
_entity.pdbx_description
1 polymer ?
#
loop_
_entity_poly.entity_id
_entity_poly.type
_entity_poly.pdbx_seq_one_letter_code
_entity_poly.pdbx_strand_id
1 'polypeptide(L)'
;MFQVKKARKIAFVVSLMLALPITYVLASFVPPSPEKTEPEIMGTFTVNVEVHNVKDLYAWQILLTYDPYSLILIDVTPGGFIGSVLINESNGNVQDVFARATDIGQGLLLIGGSLIGNVSGKDGCGLLAKVTFGYLSIDYSMPQIVFDKKPYETKLISSNGDTIQIDNETLKLHFEEH
;
A
#
# COMPACT_ATOMS: atom_id res chain seq x y z
N MET A 1 -81.02 -2.60 -12.97
CA MET A 1 -79.82 -1.74 -12.83
C MET A 1 -78.62 -2.46 -12.16
N PHE A 2 -78.44 -3.78 -12.33
CA PHE A 2 -77.37 -4.54 -11.65
C PHE A 2 -76.40 -5.26 -12.62
N GLN A 3 -76.78 -5.46 -13.89
CA GLN A 3 -75.96 -6.18 -14.89
C GLN A 3 -74.89 -5.31 -15.57
N VAL A 4 -75.15 -4.01 -15.77
CA VAL A 4 -74.23 -3.09 -16.49
C VAL A 4 -72.97 -2.77 -15.68
N LYS A 5 -73.08 -2.73 -14.33
CA LYS A 5 -71.92 -2.44 -13.44
C LYS A 5 -70.93 -3.61 -13.34
N LYS A 6 -71.37 -4.86 -13.55
CA LYS A 6 -70.51 -6.05 -13.48
C LYS A 6 -69.70 -6.22 -14.77
N ALA A 7 -70.33 -6.02 -15.93
CA ALA A 7 -69.68 -6.05 -17.23
C ALA A 7 -68.56 -4.99 -17.36
N ARG A 8 -68.78 -3.79 -16.82
CA ARG A 8 -67.81 -2.68 -16.87
C ARG A 8 -66.57 -2.91 -15.99
N LYS A 9 -66.68 -3.69 -14.91
CA LYS A 9 -65.53 -4.09 -14.07
C LYS A 9 -64.72 -5.22 -14.69
N ILE A 10 -65.39 -6.18 -15.33
CA ILE A 10 -64.71 -7.30 -16.00
C ILE A 10 -63.92 -6.81 -17.22
N ALA A 11 -64.48 -5.88 -18.01
CA ALA A 11 -63.76 -5.27 -19.13
C ALA A 11 -62.48 -4.52 -18.70
N PHE A 12 -62.50 -3.87 -17.54
CA PHE A 12 -61.33 -3.17 -16.99
C PHE A 12 -60.23 -4.13 -16.52
N VAL A 13 -60.58 -5.27 -15.92
CA VAL A 13 -59.62 -6.28 -15.45
C VAL A 13 -58.96 -7.02 -16.62
N VAL A 14 -59.71 -7.32 -17.68
CA VAL A 14 -59.17 -7.96 -18.89
C VAL A 14 -58.21 -7.01 -19.64
N SER A 15 -58.52 -5.71 -19.69
CA SER A 15 -57.63 -4.70 -20.27
C SER A 15 -56.33 -4.50 -19.48
N LEU A 16 -56.35 -4.74 -18.16
CA LEU A 16 -55.17 -4.58 -17.30
C LEU A 16 -54.17 -5.76 -17.43
N MET A 17 -54.64 -6.95 -17.81
CA MET A 17 -53.78 -8.13 -17.98
C MET A 17 -53.02 -8.19 -19.31
N LEU A 18 -53.43 -7.41 -20.32
CA LEU A 18 -52.80 -7.38 -21.65
C LEU A 18 -51.67 -6.35 -21.80
N ALA A 19 -51.42 -5.53 -20.77
CA ALA A 19 -50.45 -4.43 -20.81
C ALA A 19 -49.14 -4.71 -20.04
N LEU A 20 -48.86 -5.95 -19.64
CA LEU A 20 -47.57 -6.30 -19.08
C LEU A 20 -46.59 -6.59 -20.24
N PRO A 21 -45.56 -5.76 -20.47
CA PRO A 21 -44.52 -6.14 -21.41
C PRO A 21 -43.85 -7.41 -20.89
N ILE A 22 -43.92 -8.49 -21.67
CA ILE A 22 -43.15 -9.71 -21.41
C ILE A 22 -41.69 -9.35 -21.66
N THR A 23 -40.99 -8.89 -20.61
CA THR A 23 -39.54 -8.71 -20.66
C THR A 23 -38.91 -10.08 -20.64
N TYR A 24 -38.46 -10.54 -21.81
CA TYR A 24 -37.55 -11.67 -21.90
C TYR A 24 -36.21 -11.24 -21.30
N VAL A 25 -35.92 -11.66 -20.08
CA VAL A 25 -34.56 -11.58 -19.53
C VAL A 25 -33.77 -12.72 -20.17
N LEU A 26 -33.01 -12.41 -21.23
CA LEU A 26 -31.94 -13.29 -21.70
C LEU A 26 -30.86 -13.28 -20.63
N ALA A 27 -30.84 -14.29 -19.77
CA ALA A 27 -29.71 -14.54 -18.89
C ALA A 27 -28.52 -14.98 -19.76
N SER A 28 -27.62 -14.04 -20.07
CA SER A 28 -26.33 -14.37 -20.66
C SER A 28 -25.50 -15.14 -19.62
N PHE A 29 -25.20 -16.41 -19.90
CA PHE A 29 -24.20 -17.18 -19.16
C PHE A 29 -22.85 -16.49 -19.32
N VAL A 30 -22.42 -15.74 -18.32
CA VAL A 30 -21.02 -15.34 -18.18
C VAL A 30 -20.29 -16.61 -17.73
N PRO A 31 -19.42 -17.22 -18.55
CA PRO A 31 -18.61 -18.33 -18.07
C PRO A 31 -17.86 -17.86 -16.83
N PRO A 32 -17.72 -18.69 -15.78
CA PRO A 32 -16.91 -18.32 -14.64
C PRO A 32 -15.54 -17.91 -15.17
N SER A 33 -15.09 -16.71 -14.80
CA SER A 33 -13.73 -16.28 -15.09
C SER A 33 -12.80 -17.40 -14.62
N PRO A 34 -11.77 -17.79 -15.40
CA PRO A 34 -10.77 -18.72 -14.88
C PRO A 34 -10.31 -18.20 -13.52
N GLU A 35 -10.38 -19.05 -12.49
CA GLU A 35 -9.86 -18.72 -11.17
C GLU A 35 -8.39 -18.33 -11.37
N LYS A 36 -8.09 -17.05 -11.14
CA LYS A 36 -6.72 -16.58 -11.09
C LYS A 36 -6.13 -17.18 -9.82
N THR A 37 -5.45 -18.32 -9.93
CA THR A 37 -4.71 -18.89 -8.81
C THR A 37 -3.67 -17.86 -8.37
N GLU A 38 -3.84 -17.30 -7.18
CA GLU A 38 -2.82 -16.44 -6.60
C GLU A 38 -1.55 -17.26 -6.38
N PRO A 39 -0.37 -16.71 -6.69
CA PRO A 39 0.88 -17.43 -6.52
C PRO A 39 1.08 -17.82 -5.05
N GLU A 40 1.49 -19.06 -4.82
CA GLU A 40 1.71 -19.60 -3.48
C GLU A 40 2.98 -18.97 -2.85
N ILE A 41 2.83 -18.36 -1.69
CA ILE A 41 3.95 -17.82 -0.91
C ILE A 41 4.64 -18.99 -0.20
N MET A 42 5.90 -19.24 -0.54
CA MET A 42 6.69 -20.33 0.03
C MET A 42 7.22 -20.02 1.44
N GLY A 43 7.39 -18.73 1.75
CA GLY A 43 7.79 -18.24 3.07
C GLY A 43 7.95 -16.73 3.08
N THR A 44 8.37 -16.17 4.22
CA THR A 44 8.51 -14.72 4.39
C THR A 44 9.84 -14.34 5.02
N PHE A 45 10.31 -13.14 4.74
CA PHE A 45 11.41 -12.51 5.46
C PHE A 45 11.13 -11.02 5.66
N THR A 46 11.82 -10.42 6.63
CA THR A 46 11.72 -9.00 6.95
C THR A 46 13.02 -8.28 6.64
N VAL A 47 12.92 -7.16 5.94
CA VAL A 47 14.00 -6.21 5.69
C VAL A 47 13.85 -5.03 6.64
N ASN A 48 14.80 -4.89 7.55
CA ASN A 48 14.95 -3.76 8.46
C ASN A 48 15.75 -2.66 7.78
N VAL A 49 15.18 -1.46 7.71
CA VAL A 49 15.82 -0.27 7.15
C VAL A 49 16.37 0.57 8.29
N GLU A 50 17.68 0.68 8.38
CA GLU A 50 18.37 1.25 9.53
C GLU A 50 19.24 2.44 9.15
N VAL A 51 19.23 3.47 10.01
CA VAL A 51 20.20 4.56 9.98
C VAL A 51 21.21 4.40 11.10
N HIS A 52 22.43 4.83 10.84
CA HIS A 52 23.55 4.78 11.78
C HIS A 52 24.32 6.09 11.77
N ASN A 53 24.74 6.54 12.96
CA ASN A 53 25.56 7.72 13.16
C ASN A 53 25.04 9.01 12.50
N VAL A 54 23.72 9.14 12.34
CA VAL A 54 23.13 10.35 11.75
C VAL A 54 23.13 11.51 12.74
N LYS A 55 23.25 12.72 12.21
CA LYS A 55 23.12 13.96 12.95
C LYS A 55 21.91 14.74 12.43
N ASP A 56 21.09 15.20 13.36
CA ASP A 56 19.93 16.04 13.11
C ASP A 56 18.95 15.46 12.08
N LEU A 57 18.75 14.13 12.03
CA LEU A 57 17.81 13.54 11.07
C LEU A 57 16.38 14.00 11.37
N TYR A 58 15.73 14.66 10.43
CA TYR A 58 14.37 15.19 10.59
C TYR A 58 13.38 14.49 9.68
N ALA A 59 13.74 14.30 8.41
CA ALA A 59 12.95 13.59 7.43
C ALA A 59 13.80 12.61 6.63
N TRP A 60 13.17 11.56 6.14
CA TRP A 60 13.84 10.52 5.36
C TRP A 60 12.90 9.99 4.28
N GLN A 61 13.49 9.62 3.16
CA GLN A 61 12.85 8.96 2.04
C GLN A 61 13.81 7.92 1.49
N ILE A 62 13.37 6.67 1.37
CA ILE A 62 14.20 5.57 0.93
C ILE A 62 13.50 4.83 -0.19
N LEU A 63 14.28 4.52 -1.21
CA LEU A 63 13.85 3.78 -2.38
C LEU A 63 14.45 2.37 -2.31
N LEU A 64 13.59 1.36 -2.27
CA LEU A 64 13.99 -0.04 -2.33
C LEU A 64 13.57 -0.63 -3.67
N THR A 65 14.46 -1.38 -4.31
CA THR A 65 14.13 -2.18 -5.50
C THR A 65 14.09 -3.65 -5.13
N TYR A 66 13.18 -4.39 -5.73
CA TYR A 66 13.00 -5.83 -5.56
C TYR A 66 12.52 -6.46 -6.87
N ASP A 67 12.63 -7.78 -7.02
CA ASP A 67 12.06 -8.49 -8.18
C ASP A 67 10.58 -8.82 -7.93
N PRO A 68 9.63 -8.16 -8.61
CA PRO A 68 8.20 -8.38 -8.38
C PRO A 68 7.69 -9.71 -8.94
N TYR A 69 8.51 -10.46 -9.69
CA TYR A 69 8.17 -11.81 -10.15
C TYR A 69 8.50 -12.88 -9.11
N SER A 70 9.42 -12.58 -8.19
CA SER A 70 9.91 -13.53 -7.19
C SER A 70 9.51 -13.15 -5.77
N LEU A 71 9.18 -11.87 -5.51
CA LEU A 71 8.81 -11.35 -4.20
C LEU A 71 7.47 -10.60 -4.25
N ILE A 72 6.67 -10.80 -3.22
CA ILE A 72 5.43 -10.07 -2.95
C ILE A 72 5.63 -9.21 -1.70
N LEU A 73 5.33 -7.92 -1.79
CA LEU A 73 5.28 -7.05 -0.62
C LEU A 73 4.08 -7.42 0.26
N ILE A 74 4.33 -7.83 1.50
CA ILE A 74 3.30 -8.25 2.46
C ILE A 74 2.90 -7.09 3.36
N ASP A 75 3.87 -6.43 3.99
CA ASP A 75 3.61 -5.34 4.91
C ASP A 75 4.79 -4.37 5.02
N VAL A 76 4.49 -3.14 5.41
CA VAL A 76 5.47 -2.12 5.79
C VAL A 76 5.01 -1.41 7.05
N THR A 77 5.84 -1.53 8.08
CA THR A 77 5.58 -0.97 9.41
C THR A 77 6.67 0.00 9.83
N PRO A 78 6.34 1.01 10.65
CA PRO A 78 7.32 1.95 11.18
C PRO A 78 8.30 1.28 12.14
N GLY A 79 9.57 1.70 12.07
CA GLY A 79 10.62 1.23 12.97
C GLY A 79 10.72 1.99 14.30
N GLY A 80 10.07 3.16 14.38
CA GLY A 80 9.98 3.97 15.61
C GLY A 80 11.16 4.91 15.87
N PHE A 81 12.19 4.95 15.01
CA PHE A 81 13.24 5.96 15.15
C PHE A 81 12.71 7.37 14.80
N ILE A 82 12.14 7.53 13.61
CA ILE A 82 11.40 8.71 13.13
C ILE A 82 10.24 8.24 12.26
N GLY A 83 9.05 8.78 12.50
CA GLY A 83 7.84 8.39 11.79
C GLY A 83 7.24 7.15 12.42
N SER A 84 6.80 7.25 13.66
CA SER A 84 6.19 6.16 14.42
C SER A 84 4.69 6.02 14.15
N VAL A 85 4.03 7.11 13.72
CA VAL A 85 2.58 7.15 13.49
C VAL A 85 2.27 7.17 12.01
N LEU A 86 1.37 6.29 11.59
CA LEU A 86 0.88 6.26 10.21
C LEU A 86 0.01 7.49 9.94
N ILE A 87 0.24 8.14 8.79
CA ILE A 87 -0.49 9.36 8.40
C ILE A 87 -2.02 9.23 8.49
N ASN A 88 -2.57 8.03 8.28
CA ASN A 88 -4.00 7.75 8.28
C ASN A 88 -4.56 7.31 9.65
N GLU A 89 -3.71 7.15 10.65
CA GLU A 89 -4.06 6.69 12.01
C GLU A 89 -3.86 7.79 13.07
N SER A 90 -3.53 8.99 12.60
CA SER A 90 -3.29 10.21 13.35
C SER A 90 -4.59 10.78 13.96
N ASN A 91 -4.70 10.80 15.30
CA ASN A 91 -5.84 11.38 16.04
C ASN A 91 -5.65 12.87 16.43
N GLY A 92 -4.81 13.61 15.70
CA GLY A 92 -4.76 15.08 15.74
C GLY A 92 -3.59 15.71 16.51
N ASN A 93 -2.79 14.93 17.26
CA ASN A 93 -1.56 15.40 17.91
C ASN A 93 -0.40 14.46 17.61
N VAL A 94 0.06 14.47 16.36
CA VAL A 94 1.13 13.60 15.88
C VAL A 94 2.41 14.41 15.73
N GLN A 95 3.47 13.97 16.41
CA GLN A 95 4.79 14.63 16.43
C GLN A 95 5.70 14.10 15.32
N ASP A 96 5.36 12.96 14.72
CA ASP A 96 6.08 12.36 13.60
C ASP A 96 5.16 11.51 12.72
N VAL A 97 5.43 11.45 11.43
CA VAL A 97 4.61 10.73 10.46
C VAL A 97 5.42 9.72 9.69
N PHE A 98 4.76 8.61 9.39
CA PHE A 98 5.23 7.56 8.50
C PHE A 98 4.35 7.53 7.25
N ALA A 99 4.97 7.77 6.10
CA ALA A 99 4.38 7.51 4.81
C ALA A 99 4.62 6.03 4.49
N ARG A 100 3.58 5.21 4.67
CA ARG A 100 3.64 3.79 4.34
C ARG A 100 4.00 3.62 2.86
N ALA A 101 4.73 2.54 2.60
CA ALA A 101 5.13 2.09 1.28
C ALA A 101 4.06 2.28 0.22
N THR A 102 4.46 2.93 -0.88
CA THR A 102 3.74 2.83 -2.14
C THR A 102 4.65 2.09 -3.11
N ASP A 103 4.21 0.94 -3.62
CA ASP A 103 4.82 0.40 -4.84
C ASP A 103 4.48 1.36 -5.97
N ILE A 104 5.51 2.02 -6.49
CA ILE A 104 5.38 3.02 -7.55
C ILE A 104 5.55 2.39 -8.95
N GLY A 105 5.52 1.07 -9.02
CA GLY A 105 5.61 0.24 -10.21
C GLY A 105 6.98 -0.40 -10.39
N GLN A 106 6.99 -1.57 -11.04
CA GLN A 106 8.20 -2.28 -11.48
C GLN A 106 9.13 -2.72 -10.34
N GLY A 107 8.57 -3.19 -9.21
CA GLY A 107 9.36 -3.67 -8.09
C GLY A 107 10.12 -2.55 -7.38
N LEU A 108 9.53 -1.36 -7.31
CA LEU A 108 10.13 -0.17 -6.72
C LEU A 108 9.24 0.36 -5.61
N LEU A 109 9.80 0.40 -4.40
CA LEU A 109 9.10 0.76 -3.19
C LEU A 109 9.62 2.09 -2.66
N LEU A 110 8.71 3.06 -2.50
CA LEU A 110 9.02 4.34 -1.86
C LEU A 110 8.44 4.36 -0.45
N ILE A 111 9.32 4.52 0.55
CA ILE A 111 8.97 4.64 1.97
C ILE A 111 9.59 5.90 2.55
N GLY A 112 8.92 6.50 3.54
CA GLY A 112 9.44 7.73 4.15
C GLY A 112 8.80 8.06 5.48
N GLY A 113 9.41 9.02 6.17
CA GLY A 113 8.90 9.54 7.42
C GLY A 113 9.52 10.88 7.77
N SER A 114 8.87 11.61 8.67
CA SER A 114 9.32 12.94 9.08
C SER A 114 8.84 13.26 10.49
N LEU A 115 9.61 14.05 11.22
CA LEU A 115 9.08 14.81 12.35
C LEU A 115 8.11 15.89 11.85
N ILE A 116 7.23 16.38 12.72
CA ILE A 116 6.29 17.47 12.42
C ILE A 116 6.54 18.64 13.35
N GLY A 117 6.57 19.85 12.77
CA GLY A 117 6.65 21.11 13.50
C GLY A 117 8.08 21.56 13.75
N ASN A 118 8.22 22.64 14.52
CA ASN A 118 9.51 23.25 14.80
C ASN A 118 10.23 22.52 15.94
N VAL A 119 10.73 21.31 15.64
CA VAL A 119 11.49 20.46 16.54
C VAL A 119 12.85 20.14 15.94
N SER A 120 13.85 19.90 16.78
CA SER A 120 15.17 19.45 16.32
C SER A 120 15.09 18.04 15.75
N GLY A 121 15.96 17.74 14.78
CA GLY A 121 16.15 16.39 14.28
C GLY A 121 16.78 15.48 15.34
N LYS A 122 16.76 14.19 15.05
CA LYS A 122 17.23 13.14 15.94
C LYS A 122 18.63 12.66 15.55
N ASP A 123 19.51 12.62 16.53
CA ASP A 123 20.84 12.04 16.40
C ASP A 123 20.81 10.52 16.68
N GLY A 124 21.76 9.80 16.10
CA GLY A 124 22.13 8.45 16.53
C GLY A 124 21.89 7.36 15.51
N CYS A 125 21.53 6.17 16.00
CA CYS A 125 21.22 5.00 15.19
C CYS A 125 19.81 4.50 15.51
N GLY A 126 19.13 3.93 14.52
CA GLY A 126 17.84 3.31 14.77
C GLY A 126 17.14 2.79 13.52
N LEU A 127 16.06 2.07 13.79
CA LEU A 127 15.21 1.47 12.78
C LEU A 127 14.19 2.48 12.24
N LEU A 128 14.21 2.69 10.93
CA LEU A 128 13.26 3.56 10.23
C LEU A 128 11.99 2.81 9.83
N ALA A 129 12.14 1.61 9.25
CA ALA A 129 11.03 0.80 8.77
C ALA A 129 11.34 -0.69 8.81
N LYS A 130 10.30 -1.51 8.88
CA LYS A 130 10.34 -2.95 8.59
C LYS A 130 9.51 -3.23 7.35
N VAL A 131 10.09 -3.96 6.40
CA VAL A 131 9.44 -4.32 5.13
C VAL A 131 9.41 -5.84 5.02
N THR A 132 8.22 -6.43 5.08
CA THR A 132 8.04 -7.88 5.01
C THR A 132 7.71 -8.29 3.59
N PHE A 133 8.48 -9.24 3.05
CA PHE A 133 8.26 -9.85 1.75
C PHE A 133 7.92 -11.32 1.89
N GLY A 134 7.02 -11.80 1.03
CA GLY A 134 6.81 -13.21 0.76
C GLY A 134 7.56 -13.61 -0.51
N TYR A 135 8.27 -14.74 -0.50
CA TYR A 135 8.97 -15.23 -1.69
C TYR A 135 8.18 -16.35 -2.38
N LEU A 136 8.18 -16.31 -3.72
CA LEU A 136 7.48 -17.25 -4.61
C LEU A 136 8.40 -18.36 -5.15
N SER A 137 9.71 -18.18 -4.99
CA SER A 137 10.77 -19.10 -5.40
C SER A 137 11.91 -18.99 -4.38
N ILE A 138 12.70 -20.04 -4.22
CA ILE A 138 13.91 -20.03 -3.36
C ILE A 138 15.08 -19.25 -3.99
N ASP A 139 15.04 -19.01 -5.30
CA ASP A 139 16.11 -18.35 -6.07
C ASP A 139 15.85 -16.83 -6.22
N TYR A 140 15.38 -16.17 -5.16
CA TYR A 140 15.08 -14.75 -5.17
C TYR A 140 16.31 -13.88 -4.88
N SER A 141 16.32 -12.66 -5.42
CA SER A 141 17.33 -11.65 -5.08
C SER A 141 16.84 -10.77 -3.92
N MET A 142 17.73 -10.48 -2.97
CA MET A 142 17.41 -9.60 -1.85
C MET A 142 17.12 -8.16 -2.32
N PRO A 143 16.13 -7.47 -1.73
CA PRO A 143 15.89 -6.06 -1.99
C PRO A 143 17.12 -5.19 -1.76
N GLN A 144 17.26 -4.12 -2.54
CA GLN A 144 18.42 -3.22 -2.49
C GLN A 144 17.99 -1.75 -2.42
N ILE A 145 18.80 -0.93 -1.75
CA ILE A 145 18.62 0.53 -1.75
C ILE A 145 19.01 1.08 -3.13
N VAL A 146 18.18 1.98 -3.65
CA VAL A 146 18.45 2.73 -4.87
C VAL A 146 18.66 4.20 -4.51
N PHE A 147 19.83 4.75 -4.85
CA PHE A 147 20.15 6.13 -4.49
C PHE A 147 19.52 7.16 -5.42
N ASP A 148 19.65 6.98 -6.74
CA ASP A 148 19.10 7.89 -7.75
C ASP A 148 18.34 7.10 -8.83
N LYS A 149 17.02 7.27 -8.87
CA LYS A 149 16.14 6.75 -9.93
C LYS A 149 15.04 7.76 -10.20
N LYS A 150 15.41 8.80 -10.97
CA LYS A 150 14.53 9.92 -11.31
C LYS A 150 13.11 9.48 -11.72
N PRO A 151 12.05 10.13 -11.20
CA PRO A 151 12.07 11.35 -10.38
C PRO A 151 12.33 11.12 -8.88
N TYR A 152 12.62 9.89 -8.45
CA TYR A 152 12.77 9.52 -7.05
C TYR A 152 14.24 9.40 -6.64
N GLU A 153 14.51 9.66 -5.36
CA GLU A 153 15.86 9.63 -4.80
C GLU A 153 15.77 9.20 -3.34
N THR A 154 16.77 8.44 -2.88
CA THR A 154 16.94 8.16 -1.44
C THR A 154 17.60 9.37 -0.79
N LYS A 155 16.96 9.93 0.24
CA LYS A 155 17.43 11.12 0.97
C LYS A 155 17.21 11.02 2.46
N LEU A 156 18.17 11.59 3.18
CA LEU A 156 18.07 11.95 4.58
C LEU A 156 18.16 13.48 4.66
N ILE A 157 17.27 14.11 5.43
CA ILE A 157 17.13 15.56 5.50
C ILE A 157 17.22 16.02 6.95
N SER A 158 17.97 17.09 7.19
CA SER A 158 18.14 17.71 8.50
C SER A 158 16.97 18.59 8.91
N SER A 159 16.91 19.03 10.17
CA SER A 159 15.86 19.96 10.62
C SER A 159 15.93 21.33 9.93
N ASN A 160 17.08 21.68 9.36
CA ASN A 160 17.28 22.89 8.57
C ASN A 160 16.89 22.71 7.08
N GLY A 161 16.50 21.50 6.67
CA GLY A 161 16.17 21.18 5.28
C GLY A 161 17.38 20.80 4.41
N ASP A 162 18.57 20.67 5.00
CA ASP A 162 19.78 20.26 4.28
C ASP A 162 19.81 18.74 4.07
N THR A 163 20.39 18.29 2.96
CA THR A 163 20.61 16.86 2.74
C THR A 163 21.76 16.35 3.60
N ILE A 164 21.51 15.30 4.36
CA ILE A 164 22.51 14.54 5.10
C ILE A 164 23.18 13.57 4.13
N GLN A 165 24.52 13.57 4.11
CA GLN A 165 25.29 12.69 3.25
C GLN A 165 25.06 11.23 3.66
N ILE A 166 24.87 10.36 2.67
CA ILE A 166 24.69 8.92 2.88
C ILE A 166 25.92 8.21 2.36
N ASP A 167 26.59 7.49 3.25
CA ASP A 167 27.66 6.55 2.91
C ASP A 167 27.24 5.11 3.23
N ASN A 168 28.15 4.16 2.98
CA ASN A 168 27.91 2.73 3.22
C ASN A 168 27.71 2.39 4.71
N GLU A 169 28.02 3.31 5.62
CA GLU A 169 27.84 3.12 7.05
C GLU A 169 26.55 3.76 7.56
N THR A 170 26.05 4.79 6.88
CA THR A 170 24.92 5.62 7.31
C THR A 170 23.57 4.95 7.14
N LEU A 171 23.33 4.27 6.00
CA LEU A 171 22.04 3.64 5.69
C LEU A 171 22.24 2.18 5.29
N LYS A 172 21.57 1.26 6.00
CA LYS A 172 21.76 -0.18 5.84
C LYS A 172 20.44 -0.94 5.80
N LEU A 173 20.48 -2.08 5.10
CA LEU A 173 19.44 -3.11 5.16
C LEU A 173 19.96 -4.27 6.01
N HIS A 174 19.16 -4.68 6.99
CA HIS A 174 19.38 -5.89 7.78
C HIS A 174 18.22 -6.86 7.54
N PHE A 175 18.52 -8.15 7.35
CA PHE A 175 17.55 -9.15 6.91
C PHE A 175 17.30 -10.17 8.02
N GLU A 176 16.03 -10.44 8.30
CA GLU A 176 15.58 -11.41 9.28
C GLU A 176 14.65 -12.43 8.62
N GLU A 177 15.07 -13.70 8.56
CA GLU A 177 14.25 -14.81 8.06
C GLU A 177 13.27 -15.29 9.14
N HIS A 178 12.09 -15.77 8.75
CA HIS A 178 11.02 -16.20 9.65
C HIS A 178 10.51 -17.60 9.28
#